data_AF-A0A949TJ68-F1
#
_entry.id   AF-A0A949TJ68-F1
#
_cell.length_a   1.000
_cell.length_b   1.000
_cell.length_c   1.000
_cell.angle_alpha   90.00
_cell.angle_beta   90.00
_cell.angle_gamma   90.00
#
_symmetry.space_group_name_H-M   'P 1'
#
loop_
_entity.id
_entity.type
_entity.pdbx_description
1 polymer ?
#
loop_
_entity_poly.entity_id
_entity_poly.type
_entity_poly.pdbx_seq_one_letter_code
_entity_poly.pdbx_strand_id
1 'polypeptide(L)'
;MKPTNNGSDIIIEEQNSFAQATASASAASFLEQLFDNQTVDLPLSASADAIASASTTTIGLYNSTPIKTANGADVIKGIGKAESIARAIASAKVEAIIEAINNSNIDVSAAATAFAKAVANATAVGIDSSSTISTGNAKDIVVGEATAIGIAEAIAEASANISSINDESSTVKLDTFAEALGTAVVNAEAIGIRGGKYDLGNGSDIIRASATGVGLNMGVKDVLIDGGRGSDTFDLQSGTGEVIGGKGNDLLVLEGSMTDYTFTTLDLKLGVNIQDSNNNTDLFVSGVEEFKFVADSDITYKYADLVFT
;
A
#
# COMPACT_ATOMS: atom_id res chain seq x y z
N MET A 1 -28.93 2.66 12.23
CA MET A 1 -29.29 2.85 13.65
C MET A 1 -29.21 1.49 14.34
N LYS A 2 -28.13 1.24 15.09
CA LYS A 2 -27.83 0.06 15.94
C LYS A 2 -26.82 0.56 17.01
N PRO A 3 -26.78 0.01 18.24
CA PRO A 3 -27.82 -0.32 19.22
C PRO A 3 -28.04 0.87 20.19
N THR A 4 -29.07 0.82 21.05
CA THR A 4 -29.49 1.91 21.95
C THR A 4 -29.97 1.39 23.31
N ASN A 5 -29.40 0.28 23.78
CA ASN A 5 -29.76 -0.25 25.08
C ASN A 5 -28.72 0.25 26.11
N ASN A 6 -29.12 0.47 27.36
CA ASN A 6 -28.21 0.96 28.41
C ASN A 6 -27.15 -0.09 28.85
N GLY A 7 -26.99 -1.19 28.12
CA GLY A 7 -26.01 -2.24 28.37
C GLY A 7 -24.81 -2.11 27.44
N SER A 8 -23.87 -3.04 27.58
CA SER A 8 -22.69 -3.14 26.71
C SER A 8 -23.06 -3.57 25.30
N ASP A 9 -22.61 -2.79 24.33
CA ASP A 9 -22.76 -2.98 22.90
C ASP A 9 -21.42 -3.43 22.29
N ILE A 10 -21.48 -4.40 21.36
CA ILE A 10 -20.32 -4.89 20.62
C ILE A 10 -20.62 -4.78 19.13
N ILE A 11 -19.86 -3.95 18.43
CA ILE A 11 -19.89 -3.76 16.98
C ILE A 11 -18.53 -4.22 16.44
N ILE A 12 -18.50 -5.34 15.72
CA ILE A 12 -17.28 -5.86 15.10
C ILE A 12 -17.60 -6.14 13.64
N GLU A 13 -16.86 -5.48 12.75
CA GLU A 13 -16.91 -5.73 11.31
C GLU A 13 -15.50 -6.05 10.82
N GLU A 14 -15.34 -7.22 10.20
CA GLU A 14 -14.10 -7.66 9.57
C GLU A 14 -14.37 -7.89 8.09
N GLN A 15 -13.58 -7.25 7.24
CA GLN A 15 -13.64 -7.40 5.80
C GLN A 15 -12.26 -7.80 5.28
N ASN A 16 -12.27 -8.77 4.37
CA ASN A 16 -11.08 -9.27 3.68
C ASN A 16 -11.35 -9.17 2.18
N SER A 17 -10.43 -8.62 1.40
CA SER A 17 -10.54 -8.62 -0.05
C SER A 17 -9.23 -9.01 -0.71
N PHE A 18 -9.35 -9.75 -1.80
CA PHE A 18 -8.25 -10.33 -2.54
C PHE A 18 -8.46 -10.06 -4.03
N ALA A 19 -7.44 -9.51 -4.69
CA ALA A 19 -7.41 -9.32 -6.13
C ALA A 19 -6.17 -9.99 -6.73
N GLN A 20 -6.36 -10.72 -7.82
CA GLN A 20 -5.26 -11.35 -8.56
C GLN A 20 -5.41 -11.11 -10.05
N ALA A 21 -4.30 -10.73 -10.69
CA ALA A 21 -4.21 -10.60 -12.14
C ALA A 21 -2.95 -11.28 -12.65
N THR A 22 -3.10 -12.14 -13.66
CA THR A 22 -1.98 -12.79 -14.33
C THR A 22 -2.10 -12.52 -15.83
N ALA A 23 -1.03 -12.04 -16.45
CA ALA A 23 -0.94 -11.86 -17.89
C ALA A 23 0.28 -12.60 -18.43
N SER A 24 0.11 -13.28 -19.55
CA SER A 24 1.18 -13.97 -20.26
C SER A 24 1.08 -13.67 -21.75
N ALA A 25 2.19 -13.27 -22.37
CA ALA A 25 2.29 -13.08 -23.81
C ALA A 25 3.52 -13.80 -24.35
N SER A 26 3.34 -14.48 -25.48
CA SER A 26 4.44 -15.10 -26.21
C SER A 26 4.35 -14.77 -27.70
N ALA A 27 5.50 -14.45 -28.28
CA ALA A 27 5.63 -14.24 -29.71
C ALA A 27 6.86 -14.98 -30.23
N ALA A 28 6.69 -15.65 -31.36
CA ALA A 28 7.76 -16.37 -32.02
C ALA A 28 7.77 -16.07 -33.52
N SER A 29 8.96 -15.88 -34.07
CA SER A 29 9.19 -15.86 -35.52
C SER A 29 10.29 -16.86 -35.83
N PHE A 30 10.05 -17.71 -36.83
CA PHE A 30 10.99 -18.73 -37.25
C PHE A 30 11.11 -18.72 -38.78
N LEU A 31 12.35 -18.75 -39.28
CA LEU A 31 12.64 -18.87 -40.71
C LEU A 31 13.79 -19.86 -40.93
N GLU A 32 13.57 -20.85 -41.79
CA GLU A 32 14.61 -21.73 -42.29
C GLU A 32 14.49 -21.80 -43.81
N GLN A 33 15.47 -21.24 -44.53
CA GLN A 33 15.35 -21.09 -45.99
C GLN A 33 16.69 -21.11 -46.72
N LEU A 34 16.70 -21.79 -47.87
CA LEU A 34 17.77 -21.79 -48.88
C LEU A 34 17.47 -20.73 -49.95
N PHE A 35 18.48 -19.91 -50.28
CA PHE A 35 18.45 -18.92 -51.34
C PHE A 35 19.49 -19.25 -52.41
N ASP A 36 19.04 -19.34 -53.66
CA ASP A 36 19.86 -19.68 -54.83
C ASP A 36 19.76 -18.56 -55.87
N ASN A 37 20.87 -17.84 -56.07
CA ASN A 37 20.99 -16.72 -57.01
C ASN A 37 19.90 -15.65 -56.80
N GLN A 38 19.64 -15.27 -55.54
CA GLN A 38 18.64 -14.27 -55.17
C GLN A 38 19.24 -13.11 -54.37
N THR A 39 18.58 -11.96 -54.44
CA THR A 39 18.79 -10.84 -53.51
C THR A 39 17.53 -10.67 -52.69
N VAL A 40 17.62 -10.84 -51.36
CA VAL A 40 16.44 -10.86 -50.48
C VAL A 40 16.75 -10.13 -49.19
N ASP A 41 15.80 -9.30 -48.76
CA ASP A 41 15.76 -8.73 -47.41
C ASP A 41 14.74 -9.52 -46.58
N LEU A 42 15.17 -10.04 -45.43
CA LEU A 42 14.37 -10.90 -44.56
C LEU A 42 14.20 -10.23 -43.18
N PRO A 43 13.19 -9.34 -43.02
CA PRO A 43 12.84 -8.81 -41.72
C PRO A 43 12.02 -9.84 -40.94
N LEU A 44 12.55 -10.27 -39.80
CA LEU A 44 11.90 -11.16 -38.85
C LEU A 44 11.69 -10.42 -37.54
N SER A 45 10.45 -10.43 -37.05
CA SER A 45 10.10 -9.74 -35.80
C SER A 45 9.19 -10.58 -34.94
N ALA A 46 9.45 -10.59 -33.63
CA ALA A 46 8.54 -11.11 -32.63
C ALA A 46 8.38 -10.06 -31.52
N SER A 47 7.14 -9.72 -31.16
CA SER A 47 6.84 -8.78 -30.08
C SER A 47 5.82 -9.37 -29.14
N ALA A 48 6.10 -9.35 -27.84
CA ALA A 48 5.21 -9.85 -26.80
C ALA A 48 5.02 -8.81 -25.68
N ASP A 49 3.76 -8.46 -25.41
CA ASP A 49 3.39 -7.50 -24.36
C ASP A 49 2.45 -8.16 -23.35
N ALA A 50 2.84 -8.18 -22.08
CA ALA A 50 2.04 -8.69 -20.98
C ALA A 50 1.82 -7.61 -19.92
N ILE A 51 0.57 -7.27 -19.63
CA ILE A 51 0.21 -6.28 -18.61
C ILE A 51 -0.78 -6.90 -17.64
N ALA A 52 -0.38 -7.01 -16.37
CA ALA A 52 -1.23 -7.48 -15.28
C ALA A 52 -1.46 -6.33 -14.29
N SER A 53 -2.73 -6.08 -13.95
CA SER A 53 -3.11 -5.07 -12.97
C SER A 53 -4.15 -5.66 -12.01
N ALA A 54 -3.79 -5.76 -10.74
CA ALA A 54 -4.69 -6.16 -9.66
C ALA A 54 -4.94 -4.96 -8.74
N SER A 55 -6.18 -4.79 -8.30
CA SER A 55 -6.55 -3.71 -7.39
C SER A 55 -7.65 -4.16 -6.45
N THR A 56 -7.49 -3.88 -5.17
CA THR A 56 -8.53 -4.11 -4.16
C THR A 56 -8.55 -2.97 -3.13
N THR A 57 -9.74 -2.70 -2.60
CA THR A 57 -9.95 -1.79 -1.48
C THR A 57 -10.87 -2.46 -0.47
N THR A 58 -10.47 -2.44 0.80
CA THR A 58 -11.22 -3.05 1.89
C THR A 58 -11.43 -2.03 3.00
N ILE A 59 -12.66 -1.95 3.49
CA ILE A 59 -13.01 -1.16 4.68
C ILE A 59 -13.63 -2.12 5.69
N GLY A 60 -13.06 -2.24 6.88
CA GLY A 60 -13.61 -3.08 7.95
C GLY A 60 -14.97 -2.59 8.40
N LEU A 61 -15.01 -1.39 8.99
CA LEU A 61 -16.22 -0.71 9.40
C LEU A 61 -16.38 0.62 8.65
N TYR A 62 -17.46 0.77 7.90
CA TYR A 62 -17.81 2.03 7.23
C TYR A 62 -18.92 2.76 7.99
N ASN A 63 -18.61 3.93 8.54
CA ASN A 63 -19.53 4.76 9.30
C ASN A 63 -19.97 6.01 8.51
N SER A 64 -21.16 5.94 7.91
CA SER A 64 -21.78 7.07 7.18
C SER A 64 -22.86 7.81 7.97
N THR A 65 -23.28 7.26 9.12
CA THR A 65 -24.33 7.86 9.97
C THR A 65 -23.96 7.70 11.43
N PRO A 66 -24.22 8.68 12.30
CA PRO A 66 -23.68 8.64 13.66
C PRO A 66 -23.91 7.30 14.38
N ILE A 67 -22.84 6.73 14.92
CA ILE A 67 -22.89 5.60 15.85
C ILE A 67 -22.91 6.18 17.26
N LYS A 68 -23.83 5.70 18.09
CA LYS A 68 -23.94 6.08 19.49
C LYS A 68 -24.11 4.82 20.31
N THR A 69 -23.11 4.48 21.11
CA THR A 69 -23.26 3.47 22.16
C THR A 69 -23.59 4.20 23.48
N ALA A 70 -24.27 3.53 24.41
CA ALA A 70 -25.07 4.21 25.42
C ALA A 70 -24.32 4.51 26.73
N ASN A 71 -24.51 3.69 27.76
CA ASN A 71 -23.85 3.83 29.07
C ASN A 71 -23.09 2.56 29.47
N GLY A 72 -22.99 1.61 28.54
CA GLY A 72 -22.34 0.33 28.77
C GLY A 72 -20.86 0.42 28.47
N ALA A 73 -20.08 -0.57 28.91
CA ALA A 73 -18.71 -0.71 28.41
C ALA A 73 -18.78 -1.30 27.00
N ASP A 74 -18.55 -0.46 25.99
CA ASP A 74 -18.84 -0.73 24.60
C ASP A 74 -17.58 -1.02 23.79
N VAL A 75 -17.70 -1.83 22.72
CA VAL A 75 -16.58 -2.17 21.83
C VAL A 75 -16.99 -1.92 20.38
N ILE A 76 -16.21 -1.10 19.68
CA ILE A 76 -16.35 -0.84 18.25
C ILE A 76 -15.05 -1.25 17.57
N LYS A 77 -15.10 -2.24 16.69
CA LYS A 77 -13.93 -2.76 15.98
C LYS A 77 -14.18 -2.85 14.49
N GLY A 78 -13.29 -2.23 13.71
CA GLY A 78 -13.21 -2.39 12.26
C GLY A 78 -11.87 -3.01 11.85
N ILE A 79 -11.93 -4.12 11.12
CA ILE A 79 -10.74 -4.82 10.62
C ILE A 79 -10.80 -4.87 9.09
N GLY A 80 -9.87 -4.20 8.41
CA GLY A 80 -9.74 -4.23 6.96
C GLY A 80 -8.48 -4.97 6.52
N LYS A 81 -8.60 -6.00 5.70
CA LYS A 81 -7.44 -6.67 5.07
C LYS A 81 -7.57 -6.66 3.55
N ALA A 82 -6.53 -6.19 2.88
CA ALA A 82 -6.48 -6.07 1.43
C ALA A 82 -5.21 -6.75 0.91
N GLU A 83 -5.38 -7.70 -0.01
CA GLU A 83 -4.28 -8.37 -0.70
C GLU A 83 -4.43 -8.25 -2.22
N SER A 84 -3.38 -7.77 -2.89
CA SER A 84 -3.35 -7.61 -4.34
C SER A 84 -2.13 -8.29 -4.94
N ILE A 85 -2.32 -9.20 -5.89
CA ILE A 85 -1.24 -9.91 -6.57
C ILE A 85 -1.31 -9.68 -8.08
N ALA A 86 -0.24 -9.17 -8.68
CA ALA A 86 -0.12 -8.99 -10.12
C ALA A 86 1.12 -9.70 -10.68
N ARG A 87 0.93 -10.51 -11.74
CA ARG A 87 2.01 -11.24 -12.38
C ARG A 87 1.97 -11.08 -13.90
N ALA A 88 3.04 -10.58 -14.51
CA ALA A 88 3.16 -10.41 -15.95
C ALA A 88 4.37 -11.16 -16.49
N ILE A 89 4.18 -11.96 -17.55
CA ILE A 89 5.24 -12.72 -18.21
C ILE A 89 5.18 -12.46 -19.73
N ALA A 90 6.25 -11.92 -20.31
CA ALA A 90 6.38 -11.71 -21.75
C ALA A 90 7.59 -12.44 -22.30
N SER A 91 7.42 -13.17 -23.40
CA SER A 91 8.51 -13.88 -24.07
C SER A 91 8.46 -13.65 -25.59
N ALA A 92 9.54 -13.12 -26.15
CA ALA A 92 9.69 -12.90 -27.59
C ALA A 92 10.91 -13.67 -28.11
N LYS A 93 10.71 -14.49 -29.14
CA LYS A 93 11.79 -15.25 -29.76
C LYS A 93 11.79 -15.09 -31.28
N VAL A 94 12.93 -14.75 -31.85
CA VAL A 94 13.19 -14.83 -33.28
C VAL A 94 14.33 -15.79 -33.53
N GLU A 95 14.14 -16.72 -34.46
CA GLU A 95 15.17 -17.68 -34.85
C GLU A 95 15.19 -17.82 -36.38
N ALA A 96 16.36 -17.64 -36.97
CA ALA A 96 16.55 -17.72 -38.41
C ALA A 96 17.74 -18.61 -38.76
N ILE A 97 17.56 -19.49 -39.74
CA ILE A 97 18.60 -20.35 -40.31
C ILE A 97 18.59 -20.12 -41.82
N ILE A 98 19.67 -19.54 -42.35
CA ILE A 98 19.74 -19.11 -43.74
C ILE A 98 20.86 -19.84 -44.45
N GLU A 99 20.56 -20.45 -45.58
CA GLU A 99 21.56 -21.00 -46.49
C GLU A 99 21.58 -20.17 -47.77
N ALA A 100 22.72 -19.62 -48.16
CA ALA A 100 22.88 -18.74 -49.32
C ALA A 100 23.91 -19.32 -50.30
N ILE A 101 23.48 -19.60 -51.53
CA ILE A 101 24.32 -20.18 -52.59
C ILE A 101 24.22 -19.41 -53.91
N ASN A 102 25.19 -19.64 -54.80
CA ASN A 102 25.23 -19.18 -56.20
C ASN A 102 25.07 -17.67 -56.36
N ASN A 103 25.94 -16.88 -55.74
CA ASN A 103 25.93 -15.41 -55.76
C ASN A 103 24.67 -14.77 -55.12
N SER A 104 24.14 -15.38 -54.06
CA SER A 104 23.04 -14.78 -53.32
C SER A 104 23.52 -13.61 -52.45
N ASN A 105 22.69 -12.58 -52.31
CA ASN A 105 22.94 -11.43 -51.44
C ASN A 105 21.76 -11.26 -50.48
N ILE A 106 21.91 -11.70 -49.24
CA ILE A 106 20.82 -11.77 -48.26
C ILE A 106 21.13 -10.84 -47.09
N ASP A 107 20.25 -9.88 -46.83
CA ASP A 107 20.27 -9.09 -45.59
C ASP A 107 19.17 -9.61 -44.66
N VAL A 108 19.56 -10.11 -43.49
CA VAL A 108 18.65 -10.70 -42.50
C VAL A 108 18.65 -9.81 -41.27
N SER A 109 17.46 -9.36 -40.87
CA SER A 109 17.28 -8.60 -39.63
C SER A 109 16.31 -9.34 -38.72
N ALA A 110 16.74 -9.66 -37.50
CA ALA A 110 15.92 -10.34 -36.50
C ALA A 110 15.74 -9.45 -35.27
N ALA A 111 14.49 -9.12 -34.94
CA ALA A 111 14.14 -8.27 -33.80
C ALA A 111 13.17 -8.98 -32.85
N ALA A 112 13.58 -9.19 -31.60
CA ALA A 112 12.74 -9.72 -30.54
C ALA A 112 12.52 -8.67 -29.43
N THR A 113 11.27 -8.32 -29.16
CA THR A 113 10.91 -7.34 -28.12
C THR A 113 9.91 -7.93 -27.13
N ALA A 114 10.25 -7.93 -25.84
CA ALA A 114 9.38 -8.41 -24.78
C ALA A 114 9.17 -7.35 -23.70
N PHE A 115 7.91 -7.02 -23.41
CA PHE A 115 7.53 -6.07 -22.39
C PHE A 115 6.57 -6.70 -21.37
N ALA A 116 6.96 -6.68 -20.10
CA ALA A 116 6.12 -7.17 -19.00
C ALA A 116 5.91 -6.07 -17.95
N LYS A 117 4.64 -5.80 -17.61
CA LYS A 117 4.27 -4.84 -16.56
C LYS A 117 3.29 -5.45 -15.57
N ALA A 118 3.66 -5.46 -14.30
CA ALA A 118 2.80 -5.89 -13.21
C ALA A 118 2.53 -4.74 -12.22
N VAL A 119 1.27 -4.48 -11.91
CA VAL A 119 0.84 -3.45 -10.96
C VAL A 119 -0.11 -4.05 -9.93
N ALA A 120 0.27 -3.99 -8.65
CA ALA A 120 -0.57 -4.43 -7.55
C ALA A 120 -0.93 -3.24 -6.65
N ASN A 121 -2.24 -2.96 -6.52
CA ASN A 121 -2.76 -1.89 -5.68
C ASN A 121 -3.62 -2.47 -4.54
N ALA A 122 -3.24 -2.24 -3.29
CA ALA A 122 -3.99 -2.71 -2.12
C ALA A 122 -4.24 -1.55 -1.14
N THR A 123 -5.51 -1.27 -0.85
CA THR A 123 -5.89 -0.29 0.18
C THR A 123 -6.73 -0.95 1.25
N ALA A 124 -6.33 -0.83 2.51
CA ALA A 124 -7.07 -1.34 3.65
C ALA A 124 -7.35 -0.24 4.66
N VAL A 125 -8.58 -0.17 5.14
CA VAL A 125 -8.98 0.73 6.23
C VAL A 125 -9.70 -0.07 7.31
N GLY A 126 -9.27 0.08 8.57
CA GLY A 126 -9.94 -0.58 9.70
C GLY A 126 -11.32 0.03 9.94
N ILE A 127 -11.36 1.30 10.32
CA ILE A 127 -12.58 2.11 10.44
C ILE A 127 -12.49 3.30 9.48
N ASP A 128 -13.49 3.47 8.62
CA ASP A 128 -13.63 4.65 7.77
C ASP A 128 -14.90 5.41 8.16
N SER A 129 -14.75 6.58 8.76
CA SER A 129 -15.84 7.37 9.30
C SER A 129 -15.97 8.71 8.59
N SER A 130 -17.15 8.99 8.07
CA SER A 130 -17.55 10.33 7.59
C SER A 130 -18.48 11.03 8.58
N SER A 131 -18.66 10.45 9.76
CA SER A 131 -19.60 10.89 10.79
C SER A 131 -19.01 10.76 12.20
N THR A 132 -19.85 10.92 13.21
CA THR A 132 -19.44 10.79 14.62
C THR A 132 -19.60 9.35 15.09
N ILE A 133 -18.64 8.88 15.88
CA ILE A 133 -18.76 7.71 16.75
C ILE A 133 -18.73 8.25 18.18
N SER A 134 -19.77 8.01 18.96
CA SER A 134 -19.87 8.42 20.35
C SER A 134 -20.09 7.21 21.24
N THR A 135 -19.24 7.01 22.25
CA THR A 135 -19.28 5.78 23.06
C THR A 135 -19.99 5.93 24.41
N GLY A 136 -20.03 7.15 24.95
CA GLY A 136 -21.02 7.54 25.95
C GLY A 136 -20.49 7.53 27.37
N ASN A 137 -20.86 6.53 28.18
CA ASN A 137 -20.35 6.39 29.54
C ASN A 137 -19.81 4.99 29.76
N ALA A 138 -18.93 4.86 30.77
CA ALA A 138 -18.18 3.65 31.14
C ALA A 138 -16.90 3.51 30.32
N LYS A 139 -16.25 2.36 30.39
CA LYS A 139 -14.97 2.14 29.70
C LYS A 139 -15.24 1.54 28.33
N ASP A 140 -14.97 2.31 27.29
CA ASP A 140 -15.22 1.96 25.91
C ASP A 140 -13.93 1.71 25.14
N ILE A 141 -14.05 0.96 24.05
CA ILE A 141 -12.93 0.54 23.22
C ILE A 141 -13.27 0.73 21.75
N VAL A 142 -12.51 1.56 21.05
CA VAL A 142 -12.56 1.74 19.59
C VAL A 142 -11.28 1.21 18.97
N VAL A 143 -11.38 0.27 18.04
CA VAL A 143 -10.23 -0.39 17.40
C VAL A 143 -10.36 -0.36 15.89
N GLY A 144 -9.40 0.30 15.23
CA GLY A 144 -9.21 0.21 13.79
C GLY A 144 -7.93 -0.55 13.46
N GLU A 145 -8.07 -1.71 12.81
CA GLU A 145 -6.94 -2.54 12.37
C GLU A 145 -6.95 -2.64 10.83
N ALA A 146 -5.82 -2.34 10.20
CA ALA A 146 -5.66 -2.45 8.75
C ALA A 146 -4.42 -3.24 8.34
N THR A 147 -4.56 -4.08 7.32
CA THR A 147 -3.44 -4.76 6.67
C THR A 147 -3.53 -4.64 5.15
N ALA A 148 -2.52 -4.06 4.50
CA ALA A 148 -2.46 -3.92 3.04
C ALA A 148 -1.19 -4.59 2.47
N ILE A 149 -1.39 -5.63 1.66
CA ILE A 149 -0.32 -6.42 1.05
C ILE A 149 -0.43 -6.32 -0.47
N GLY A 150 0.64 -5.91 -1.14
CA GLY A 150 0.74 -5.92 -2.59
C GLY A 150 1.95 -6.72 -3.05
N ILE A 151 1.77 -7.56 -4.06
CA ILE A 151 2.83 -8.39 -4.66
C ILE A 151 2.78 -8.18 -6.18
N ALA A 152 3.87 -7.71 -6.77
CA ALA A 152 3.99 -7.53 -8.21
C ALA A 152 5.22 -8.26 -8.74
N GLU A 153 5.05 -9.04 -9.81
CA GLU A 153 6.12 -9.80 -10.47
C GLU A 153 6.03 -9.59 -11.99
N ALA A 154 7.12 -9.11 -12.61
CA ALA A 154 7.20 -8.90 -14.05
C ALA A 154 8.44 -9.59 -14.63
N ILE A 155 8.23 -10.53 -15.54
CA ILE A 155 9.28 -11.30 -16.22
C ILE A 155 9.20 -11.01 -17.72
N ALA A 156 10.29 -10.52 -18.30
CA ALA A 156 10.40 -10.30 -19.74
C ALA A 156 11.63 -11.05 -20.27
N GLU A 157 11.46 -11.78 -21.37
CA GLU A 157 12.50 -12.55 -22.04
C GLU A 157 12.48 -12.26 -23.54
N ALA A 158 13.62 -11.87 -24.11
CA ALA A 158 13.76 -11.64 -25.54
C ALA A 158 15.01 -12.35 -26.09
N SER A 159 14.87 -13.01 -27.24
CA SER A 159 15.98 -13.68 -27.91
C SER A 159 15.84 -13.55 -29.42
N ALA A 160 16.87 -13.04 -30.10
CA ALA A 160 16.95 -12.97 -31.54
C ALA A 160 18.24 -13.67 -32.00
N ASN A 161 18.10 -14.80 -32.68
CA ASN A 161 19.22 -15.61 -33.15
C ASN A 161 19.14 -15.77 -34.68
N ILE A 162 20.24 -15.48 -35.37
CA ILE A 162 20.38 -15.81 -36.79
C ILE A 162 21.62 -16.69 -36.94
N SER A 163 21.49 -17.78 -37.69
CA SER A 163 22.58 -18.62 -38.15
C SER A 163 22.59 -18.62 -39.68
N SER A 164 23.77 -18.55 -40.30
CA SER A 164 23.89 -18.60 -41.76
C SER A 164 24.99 -19.54 -42.23
N ILE A 165 24.76 -20.16 -43.38
CA ILE A 165 25.74 -20.92 -44.17
C ILE A 165 25.79 -20.24 -45.55
N ASN A 166 26.98 -19.82 -45.99
CA ASN A 166 27.16 -19.18 -47.29
C ASN A 166 28.34 -19.78 -48.06
N ASP A 167 28.20 -19.89 -49.38
CA ASP A 167 29.33 -20.19 -50.26
C ASP A 167 30.23 -18.95 -50.47
N GLU A 168 31.43 -19.15 -51.04
CA GLU A 168 32.41 -18.07 -51.26
C GLU A 168 31.89 -16.96 -52.20
N SER A 169 30.83 -17.25 -52.96
CA SER A 169 30.25 -16.33 -53.93
C SER A 169 29.09 -15.49 -53.37
N SER A 170 28.57 -15.85 -52.20
CA SER A 170 27.37 -15.26 -51.60
C SER A 170 27.71 -14.35 -50.42
N THR A 171 26.93 -13.29 -50.25
CA THR A 171 27.03 -12.35 -49.13
C THR A 171 25.81 -12.45 -48.24
N VAL A 172 26.03 -12.62 -46.92
CA VAL A 172 24.97 -12.59 -45.92
C VAL A 172 25.30 -11.52 -44.88
N LYS A 173 24.42 -10.54 -44.68
CA LYS A 173 24.51 -9.61 -43.54
C LYS A 173 23.49 -9.97 -42.49
N LEU A 174 23.92 -9.93 -41.24
CA LEU A 174 23.15 -10.37 -40.09
C LEU A 174 23.04 -9.24 -39.09
N ASP A 175 21.81 -8.78 -38.84
CA ASP A 175 21.50 -7.80 -37.80
C ASP A 175 20.55 -8.43 -36.79
N THR A 176 20.96 -8.51 -35.52
CA THR A 176 20.12 -9.03 -34.42
C THR A 176 19.85 -7.96 -33.38
N PHE A 177 18.61 -7.91 -32.90
CA PHE A 177 18.16 -7.01 -31.84
C PHE A 177 17.26 -7.77 -30.86
N ALA A 178 17.59 -7.73 -29.58
CA ALA A 178 16.77 -8.32 -28.52
C ALA A 178 16.63 -7.33 -27.36
N GLU A 179 15.40 -7.01 -26.99
CA GLU A 179 15.09 -6.11 -25.88
C GLU A 179 14.03 -6.71 -24.97
N ALA A 180 14.33 -6.76 -23.67
CA ALA A 180 13.43 -7.24 -22.64
C ALA A 180 13.32 -6.20 -21.51
N LEU A 181 12.09 -5.79 -21.20
CA LEU A 181 11.80 -4.84 -20.13
C LEU A 181 10.70 -5.38 -19.21
N GLY A 182 11.06 -5.63 -17.95
CA GLY A 182 10.15 -5.99 -16.87
C GLY A 182 9.97 -4.82 -15.90
N THR A 183 8.73 -4.48 -15.54
CA THR A 183 8.43 -3.46 -14.52
C THR A 183 7.39 -3.97 -13.54
N ALA A 184 7.74 -4.03 -12.26
CA ALA A 184 6.84 -4.38 -11.17
C ALA A 184 6.60 -3.16 -10.27
N VAL A 185 5.33 -2.85 -9.99
CA VAL A 185 4.92 -1.72 -9.13
C VAL A 185 3.96 -2.22 -8.06
N VAL A 186 4.24 -1.87 -6.82
CA VAL A 186 3.36 -2.12 -5.67
C VAL A 186 2.96 -0.80 -5.05
N ASN A 187 1.66 -0.56 -4.94
CA ASN A 187 1.10 0.54 -4.16
C ASN A 187 0.22 -0.05 -3.05
N ALA A 188 0.69 -0.01 -1.80
CA ALA A 188 -0.06 -0.49 -0.65
C ALA A 188 -0.29 0.65 0.35
N GLU A 189 -1.51 0.78 0.86
CA GLU A 189 -1.89 1.76 1.88
C GLU A 189 -2.77 1.08 2.93
N ALA A 190 -2.32 1.08 4.19
CA ALA A 190 -3.07 0.62 5.34
C ALA A 190 -3.33 1.78 6.30
N ILE A 191 -4.59 1.98 6.68
CA ILE A 191 -5.00 3.01 7.64
C ILE A 191 -5.86 2.38 8.73
N GLY A 192 -5.43 2.44 10.00
CA GLY A 192 -6.21 1.89 11.11
C GLY A 192 -7.58 2.56 11.22
N ILE A 193 -7.60 3.90 11.35
CA ILE A 193 -8.80 4.72 11.46
C ILE A 193 -8.70 5.93 10.52
N ARG A 194 -9.70 6.15 9.68
CA ARG A 194 -9.76 7.27 8.73
C ARG A 194 -11.00 8.12 8.94
N GLY A 195 -10.80 9.43 9.03
CA GLY A 195 -11.87 10.42 9.04
C GLY A 195 -12.73 10.44 10.31
N GLY A 196 -13.62 11.44 10.39
CA GLY A 196 -14.71 11.48 11.37
C GLY A 196 -14.33 12.04 12.74
N LYS A 197 -15.35 12.14 13.61
CA LYS A 197 -15.20 12.54 15.01
C LYS A 197 -15.40 11.33 15.93
N TYR A 198 -14.53 11.15 16.89
CA TYR A 198 -14.64 10.16 17.97
C TYR A 198 -14.86 10.91 19.28
N ASP A 199 -16.00 10.67 19.93
CA ASP A 199 -16.44 11.33 21.16
C ASP A 199 -16.59 10.25 22.24
N LEU A 200 -15.53 10.03 23.03
CA LEU A 200 -15.44 8.88 23.92
C LEU A 200 -16.32 9.05 25.17
N GLY A 201 -16.50 10.29 25.63
CA GLY A 201 -17.51 10.64 26.61
C GLY A 201 -16.99 10.60 28.05
N ASN A 202 -17.57 9.79 28.93
CA ASN A 202 -17.07 9.63 30.30
C ASN A 202 -16.61 8.19 30.54
N GLY A 203 -15.35 7.99 30.86
CA GLY A 203 -14.78 6.66 30.87
C GLY A 203 -13.30 6.62 31.11
N SER A 204 -12.73 5.43 31.11
CA SER A 204 -11.28 5.29 30.89
C SER A 204 -11.15 4.57 29.57
N ASP A 205 -11.33 5.34 28.50
CA ASP A 205 -11.59 4.85 27.17
C ASP A 205 -10.31 4.55 26.43
N ILE A 206 -10.42 3.70 25.41
CA ILE A 206 -9.29 3.29 24.60
C ILE A 206 -9.64 3.46 23.14
N ILE A 207 -8.83 4.22 22.42
CA ILE A 207 -8.79 4.14 20.97
C ILE A 207 -7.46 3.52 20.55
N ARG A 208 -7.53 2.47 19.73
CA ARG A 208 -6.36 1.82 19.15
C ARG A 208 -6.47 1.80 17.64
N ALA A 209 -5.48 2.37 16.98
CA ALA A 209 -5.41 2.43 15.53
C ALA A 209 -4.09 1.81 15.08
N SER A 210 -4.16 0.70 14.34
CA SER A 210 -2.99 -0.02 13.87
C SER A 210 -3.06 -0.31 12.37
N ALA A 211 -1.95 -0.09 11.69
CA ALA A 211 -1.80 -0.35 10.26
C ALA A 211 -0.51 -1.14 10.00
N THR A 212 -0.59 -2.13 9.12
CA THR A 212 0.53 -2.98 8.72
C THR A 212 0.50 -3.25 7.22
N GLY A 213 1.67 -3.43 6.61
CA GLY A 213 1.72 -3.63 5.16
C GLY A 213 3.09 -3.33 4.55
N VAL A 214 3.18 -3.52 3.24
CA VAL A 214 4.40 -3.32 2.45
C VAL A 214 4.57 -1.88 1.92
N GLY A 215 3.65 -0.97 2.27
CA GLY A 215 3.63 0.41 1.78
C GLY A 215 3.36 1.40 2.91
N LEU A 216 2.50 2.40 2.64
CA LEU A 216 2.14 3.41 3.63
C LEU A 216 1.31 2.77 4.75
N ASN A 217 1.75 2.95 6.00
CA ASN A 217 1.04 2.50 7.19
C ASN A 217 0.79 3.71 8.10
N MET A 218 -0.48 4.04 8.35
CA MET A 218 -0.88 5.10 9.27
C MET A 218 -1.86 4.54 10.29
N GLY A 219 -1.66 4.76 11.58
CA GLY A 219 -2.68 4.37 12.54
C GLY A 219 -3.94 5.22 12.35
N VAL A 220 -3.81 6.55 12.33
CA VAL A 220 -4.94 7.47 12.08
C VAL A 220 -4.74 8.37 10.86
N LYS A 221 -5.81 8.80 10.20
CA LYS A 221 -5.76 9.80 9.11
C LYS A 221 -6.98 10.69 9.14
N ASP A 222 -6.74 12.00 9.24
CA ASP A 222 -7.76 13.06 9.21
C ASP A 222 -8.87 12.88 10.27
N VAL A 223 -8.48 12.50 11.48
CA VAL A 223 -9.42 12.24 12.60
C VAL A 223 -9.53 13.44 13.55
N LEU A 224 -10.66 13.54 14.24
CA LEU A 224 -10.82 14.34 15.46
C LEU A 224 -11.22 13.41 16.61
N ILE A 225 -10.39 13.30 17.63
CA ILE A 225 -10.63 12.46 18.80
C ILE A 225 -10.78 13.34 20.05
N ASP A 226 -11.86 13.11 20.80
CA ASP A 226 -12.21 13.81 22.04
C ASP A 226 -12.44 12.75 23.13
N GLY A 227 -11.50 12.65 24.07
CA GLY A 227 -11.54 11.68 25.18
C GLY A 227 -12.62 12.02 26.21
N GLY A 228 -12.92 13.30 26.40
CA GLY A 228 -13.97 13.73 27.31
C GLY A 228 -13.51 13.70 28.77
N ARG A 229 -14.03 12.78 29.59
CA ARG A 229 -13.67 12.67 31.02
C ARG A 229 -13.18 11.29 31.38
N GLY A 230 -12.08 11.27 32.12
CA GLY A 230 -11.50 10.15 32.81
C GLY A 230 -10.07 9.94 32.32
N SER A 231 -9.55 8.72 32.40
CA SER A 231 -8.15 8.45 32.03
C SER A 231 -8.13 7.63 30.76
N ASP A 232 -7.95 8.31 29.63
CA ASP A 232 -8.09 7.76 28.30
C ASP A 232 -6.74 7.35 27.71
N THR A 233 -6.77 6.43 26.76
CA THR A 233 -5.58 5.97 26.04
C THR A 233 -5.78 6.05 24.53
N PHE A 234 -4.92 6.82 23.89
CA PHE A 234 -4.85 7.02 22.45
C PHE A 234 -3.65 6.24 21.90
N ASP A 235 -3.86 4.98 21.53
CA ASP A 235 -2.84 4.12 20.91
C ASP A 235 -2.90 4.27 19.40
N LEU A 236 -2.27 5.34 18.88
CA LEU A 236 -2.46 5.78 17.50
C LEU A 236 -1.34 5.36 16.56
N GLN A 237 -0.17 4.96 17.09
CA GLN A 237 1.03 4.61 16.33
C GLN A 237 1.59 5.78 15.47
N SER A 238 0.86 6.25 14.47
CA SER A 238 1.25 7.36 13.60
C SER A 238 0.04 8.00 12.93
N GLY A 239 0.23 9.18 12.32
CA GLY A 239 -0.70 9.72 11.33
C GLY A 239 -1.16 11.15 11.54
N THR A 240 -2.35 11.50 11.04
CA THR A 240 -2.82 12.89 11.00
C THR A 240 -4.15 13.12 11.72
N GLY A 241 -4.32 14.30 12.31
CA GLY A 241 -5.55 14.69 12.99
C GLY A 241 -5.37 15.53 14.25
N GLU A 242 -6.44 15.57 15.04
CA GLU A 242 -6.50 16.28 16.31
C GLU A 242 -6.90 15.30 17.43
N VAL A 243 -6.18 15.38 18.56
CA VAL A 243 -6.44 14.59 19.77
C VAL A 243 -6.63 15.54 20.95
N ILE A 244 -7.77 15.43 21.61
CA ILE A 244 -8.14 16.18 22.80
C ILE A 244 -8.33 15.15 23.92
N GLY A 245 -7.40 15.09 24.88
CA GLY A 245 -7.50 14.13 26.00
C GLY A 245 -8.70 14.44 26.89
N GLY A 246 -8.83 15.70 27.29
CA GLY A 246 -10.00 16.18 28.02
C GLY A 246 -9.71 16.34 29.51
N LYS A 247 -10.49 15.68 30.36
CA LYS A 247 -10.33 15.74 31.82
C LYS A 247 -9.87 14.40 32.37
N GLY A 248 -8.61 14.32 32.76
CA GLY A 248 -8.13 13.31 33.69
C GLY A 248 -6.63 13.17 33.54
N ASN A 249 -6.15 11.93 33.42
CA ASN A 249 -4.74 11.66 33.14
C ASN A 249 -4.71 10.77 31.91
N ASP A 250 -4.45 11.40 30.77
CA ASP A 250 -4.60 10.80 29.45
C ASP A 250 -3.25 10.45 28.85
N LEU A 251 -3.22 9.35 28.08
CA LEU A 251 -2.00 8.78 27.50
C LEU A 251 -2.08 8.75 25.97
N LEU A 252 -1.13 9.36 25.28
CA LEU A 252 -0.90 9.17 23.84
C LEU A 252 0.26 8.19 23.60
N VAL A 253 0.04 7.18 22.76
CA VAL A 253 1.06 6.21 22.34
C VAL A 253 1.33 6.36 20.85
N LEU A 254 2.61 6.58 20.51
CA LEU A 254 3.12 6.71 19.15
C LEU A 254 4.22 5.69 18.87
N GLU A 255 4.43 5.38 17.60
CA GLU A 255 5.50 4.50 17.10
C GLU A 255 6.87 5.20 17.21
N GLY A 256 7.97 4.44 17.10
CA GLY A 256 9.32 5.00 17.12
C GLY A 256 9.80 5.39 18.52
N SER A 257 10.81 6.25 18.57
CA SER A 257 11.40 6.83 19.79
C SER A 257 11.01 8.30 19.92
N MET A 258 11.06 8.87 21.12
CA MET A 258 10.75 10.28 21.37
C MET A 258 11.58 11.23 20.48
N THR A 259 12.83 10.85 20.19
CA THR A 259 13.78 11.64 19.40
C THR A 259 13.45 11.73 17.91
N ASP A 260 12.54 10.88 17.42
CA ASP A 260 12.10 10.90 16.02
C ASP A 260 11.15 12.07 15.74
N TYR A 261 10.59 12.66 16.80
CA TYR A 261 9.55 13.67 16.71
C TYR A 261 10.06 15.09 16.93
N THR A 262 9.48 16.01 16.17
CA THR A 262 9.57 17.44 16.40
C THR A 262 8.31 17.92 17.11
N PHE A 263 8.49 18.71 18.16
CA PHE A 263 7.40 19.27 18.96
C PHE A 263 7.39 20.78 18.81
N THR A 264 6.28 21.34 18.33
CA THR A 264 6.11 22.80 18.22
C THR A 264 4.91 23.26 19.04
N THR A 265 5.12 24.24 19.93
CA THR A 265 4.04 24.79 20.77
C THR A 265 3.33 25.94 20.05
N LEU A 266 2.00 25.96 20.08
CA LEU A 266 1.22 27.16 19.73
C LEU A 266 0.95 28.04 20.97
N ASP A 267 0.74 27.40 22.13
CA ASP A 267 0.73 27.90 23.51
C ASP A 267 0.58 26.64 24.38
N LEU A 268 1.30 26.52 25.51
CA LEU A 268 1.19 25.37 26.43
C LEU A 268 -0.26 25.10 26.88
N LYS A 269 -1.11 26.13 26.88
CA LYS A 269 -2.55 25.99 27.19
C LYS A 269 -3.41 25.51 26.03
N LEU A 270 -2.93 25.63 24.79
CA LEU A 270 -3.69 25.33 23.59
C LEU A 270 -3.35 23.95 23.01
N GLY A 271 -2.11 23.49 23.13
CA GLY A 271 -1.68 22.16 22.66
C GLY A 271 -0.27 22.13 22.07
N VAL A 272 0.11 20.98 21.53
CA VAL A 272 1.37 20.72 20.84
C VAL A 272 1.12 20.14 19.46
N ASN A 273 1.83 20.63 18.44
CA ASN A 273 1.93 19.94 17.17
C ASN A 273 3.10 18.95 17.25
N ILE A 274 2.82 17.68 16.95
CA ILE A 274 3.76 16.57 16.97
C ILE A 274 3.97 16.11 15.53
N GLN A 275 5.22 16.15 15.05
CA GLN A 275 5.54 15.83 13.67
C GLN A 275 6.68 14.83 13.56
N ASP A 276 6.53 13.82 12.71
CA ASP A 276 7.60 12.95 12.22
C ASP A 276 7.35 12.65 10.74
N SER A 277 8.27 13.10 9.88
CA SER A 277 8.19 12.90 8.44
C SER A 277 8.46 11.46 8.00
N ASN A 278 9.12 10.65 8.84
CA ASN A 278 9.47 9.28 8.50
C ASN A 278 8.26 8.33 8.58
N ASN A 279 7.34 8.59 9.51
CA ASN A 279 6.13 7.78 9.70
C ASN A 279 4.82 8.52 9.34
N ASN A 280 4.92 9.71 8.74
CA ASN A 280 3.80 10.57 8.34
C ASN A 280 2.92 11.02 9.51
N THR A 281 3.53 11.30 10.66
CA THR A 281 2.82 11.88 11.80
C THR A 281 2.77 13.41 11.69
N ASP A 282 1.57 13.96 11.80
CA ASP A 282 1.27 15.39 11.93
C ASP A 282 -0.01 15.53 12.77
N LEU A 283 0.17 15.55 14.09
CA LEU A 283 -0.92 15.55 15.07
C LEU A 283 -0.93 16.85 15.85
N PHE A 284 -2.11 17.46 16.00
CA PHE A 284 -2.34 18.45 17.03
C PHE A 284 -2.91 17.78 18.28
N VAL A 285 -2.24 17.96 19.41
CA VAL A 285 -2.60 17.28 20.66
C VAL A 285 -2.79 18.30 21.78
N SER A 286 -3.92 18.21 22.50
CA SER A 286 -4.23 19.06 23.64
C SER A 286 -4.84 18.24 24.78
N GLY A 287 -4.65 18.71 26.02
CA GLY A 287 -5.21 18.05 27.21
C GLY A 287 -4.77 16.60 27.40
N VAL A 288 -3.56 16.24 26.95
CA VAL A 288 -2.92 14.94 27.19
C VAL A 288 -1.72 15.14 28.12
N GLU A 289 -1.67 14.38 29.22
CA GLU A 289 -0.65 14.52 30.26
C GLU A 289 0.58 13.65 30.01
N GLU A 290 0.38 12.48 29.40
CA GLU A 290 1.40 11.43 29.27
C GLU A 290 1.60 11.01 27.81
N PHE A 291 2.85 10.75 27.46
CA PHE A 291 3.27 10.31 26.13
C PHE A 291 4.13 9.07 26.25
N LYS A 292 3.92 8.13 25.33
CA LYS A 292 4.72 6.90 25.22
C LYS A 292 5.09 6.64 23.77
N PHE A 293 6.33 6.20 23.59
CA PHE A 293 6.86 5.84 22.29
C PHE A 293 7.19 4.35 22.29
N VAL A 294 6.81 3.62 21.24
CA VAL A 294 6.92 2.15 21.20
C VAL A 294 8.37 1.66 21.36
N ALA A 295 9.35 2.38 20.81
CA ALA A 295 10.77 2.04 20.96
C ALA A 295 11.34 2.38 22.35
N ASP A 296 10.70 3.30 23.08
CA ASP A 296 11.08 3.71 24.44
C ASP A 296 10.07 3.16 25.47
N SER A 297 9.66 1.89 25.32
CA SER A 297 8.46 1.35 26.00
C SER A 297 8.51 1.37 27.54
N ASP A 298 9.69 1.54 28.12
CA ASP A 298 9.91 1.58 29.57
C ASP A 298 9.80 3.00 30.15
N ILE A 299 9.62 4.01 29.29
CA ILE A 299 9.56 5.42 29.66
C ILE A 299 8.18 5.98 29.34
N THR A 300 7.57 6.63 30.33
CA THR A 300 6.42 7.51 30.13
C THR A 300 6.91 8.94 30.27
N TYR A 301 6.76 9.72 29.22
CA TYR A 301 7.14 11.13 29.18
C TYR A 301 5.96 11.99 29.59
N LYS A 302 6.23 13.09 30.29
CA LYS A 302 5.27 14.16 30.52
C LYS A 302 5.52 15.29 29.55
N TYR A 303 4.56 16.19 29.45
CA TYR A 303 4.71 17.41 28.63
C TYR A 303 6.01 18.17 28.92
N ALA A 304 6.44 18.25 30.18
CA ALA A 304 7.67 18.93 30.59
C ALA A 304 8.97 18.23 30.11
N ASP A 305 8.87 16.97 29.71
CA ASP A 305 10.00 16.18 29.21
C ASP A 305 10.17 16.32 27.68
N LEU A 306 9.19 16.91 26.99
CA LEU A 306 9.23 17.12 25.55
C LEU A 306 10.19 18.27 25.20
N VAL A 307 11.04 18.05 24.19
CA VAL A 307 11.99 19.06 23.71
C VAL A 307 11.36 19.84 22.57
N PHE A 308 11.02 21.11 22.82
CA PHE A 308 10.38 21.98 21.84
C PHE A 308 11.40 22.73 20.99
N THR A 309 11.11 22.85 19.69
CA THR A 309 11.92 23.59 18.70
C THR A 309 11.23 24.85 18.24
#